data_AF-A0A2G6H186-F1
#
_entry.id   AF-A0A2G6H186-F1
#
_cell.length_a   1.000
_cell.length_b   1.000
_cell.length_c   1.000
_cell.angle_alpha   90.00
_cell.angle_beta   90.00
_cell.angle_gamma   90.00
#
_symmetry.space_group_name_H-M   'P 1'
#
loop_
_entity.id
_entity.type
_entity.pdbx_description
1 polymer ?
#
loop_
_entity_poly.entity_id
_entity_poly.type
_entity_poly.pdbx_seq_one_letter_code
_entity_poly.pdbx_strand_id
1 'polypeptide(L)'
;MNILEKRNNNWESIDNCESINKGYQFLNKYNVLYKLRQCGAQAELYLCEYEDELYVVKLYRELIKFDKKIIERLKWICSLDENELLFAQLTENTTRVSHNAYNLEVLLALASLERYTMETVYNLARIEGKFEAASEAASSDPEKAMDLLLDAHKLSEKILRNKEIMWSCFNASWYKSRLPKNQSKNGIEYLYVLDDVKDHFADRRKGLEYMLAPFERMKIEEWKVQLEEVINEYAKIHDMPPL
;
A
#
# COMPACT_ATOMS: atom_id res chain seq x y z
N MET A 1 -7.25 -7.98 43.19
CA MET A 1 -8.25 -7.02 43.70
C MET A 1 -7.50 -5.94 44.46
N ASN A 2 -7.48 -4.65 44.13
CA ASN A 2 -7.82 -3.90 42.93
C ASN A 2 -7.16 -2.53 43.16
N ILE A 3 -6.15 -2.15 42.38
CA ILE A 3 -5.57 -0.79 42.37
C ILE A 3 -6.12 -0.11 41.11
N LEU A 4 -7.42 0.16 41.13
CA LEU A 4 -8.14 0.94 40.14
C LEU A 4 -9.22 1.73 40.88
N GLU A 5 -8.84 2.87 41.44
CA GLU A 5 -9.76 3.99 41.67
C GLU A 5 -9.00 5.19 42.22
N LYS A 6 -8.75 6.16 41.33
CA LYS A 6 -8.66 7.61 41.54
C LYS A 6 -7.72 8.20 40.52
N ARG A 7 -8.24 8.57 39.36
CA ARG A 7 -7.82 9.78 38.68
C ARG A 7 -9.04 10.49 38.11
N ASN A 8 -9.23 11.69 38.67
CA ASN A 8 -10.30 12.63 38.42
C ASN A 8 -10.34 13.09 36.96
N ASN A 9 -11.58 13.35 36.55
CA ASN A 9 -11.98 14.18 35.43
C ASN A 9 -11.30 15.56 35.47
N ASN A 10 -10.68 15.95 34.36
CA ASN A 10 -10.64 17.32 33.88
C ASN A 10 -10.16 17.32 32.42
N TRP A 11 -11.12 17.40 31.49
CA TRP A 11 -10.88 17.70 30.08
C TRP A 11 -11.66 18.97 29.77
N GLU A 12 -11.00 20.12 29.92
CA GLU A 12 -11.42 21.35 29.26
C GLU A 12 -10.73 21.44 27.90
N SER A 13 -11.50 21.94 26.94
CA SER A 13 -11.25 22.09 25.52
C SER A 13 -9.89 22.67 25.15
N ILE A 14 -9.22 22.04 24.17
CA ILE A 14 -8.29 22.73 23.27
C ILE A 14 -8.68 22.35 21.84
N ASP A 15 -9.71 23.02 21.33
CA ASP A 15 -9.89 23.25 19.91
C ASP A 15 -8.83 24.27 19.47
N ASN A 16 -7.87 23.85 18.64
CA ASN A 16 -7.12 24.82 17.84
C ASN A 16 -6.74 24.22 16.47
N CYS A 17 -7.74 24.19 15.59
CA CYS A 17 -7.68 23.77 14.18
C CYS A 17 -7.30 24.95 13.24
N GLU A 18 -6.19 25.65 13.48
CA GLU A 18 -5.73 26.73 12.59
C GLU A 18 -4.71 26.28 11.53
N SER A 19 -3.92 25.24 11.80
CA SER A 19 -2.95 24.69 10.84
C SER A 19 -3.61 23.85 9.74
N ILE A 20 -4.62 23.07 10.10
CA ILE A 20 -5.41 22.21 9.19
C ILE A 20 -6.16 23.07 8.16
N ASN A 21 -6.78 24.18 8.59
CA ASN A 21 -7.50 25.07 7.69
C ASN A 21 -6.61 25.74 6.63
N LYS A 22 -5.32 25.99 6.93
CA LYS A 22 -4.38 26.60 5.97
C LYS A 22 -3.94 25.62 4.88
N GLY A 23 -3.72 24.34 5.22
CA GLY A 23 -3.45 23.28 4.24
C GLY A 23 -4.64 23.03 3.29
N TYR A 24 -5.87 23.04 3.81
CA TYR A 24 -7.07 22.94 3.00
C TYR A 24 -7.29 24.15 2.07
N GLN A 25 -6.94 25.36 2.51
CA GLN A 25 -7.03 26.57 1.67
C GLN A 25 -5.99 26.59 0.55
N PHE A 26 -4.77 26.09 0.79
CA PHE A 26 -3.73 25.95 -0.24
C PHE A 26 -4.17 24.98 -1.35
N LEU A 27 -4.64 23.79 -0.99
CA LEU A 27 -5.04 22.78 -1.96
C LEU A 27 -6.33 23.14 -2.74
N ASN A 28 -7.17 24.02 -2.20
CA ASN A 28 -8.30 24.62 -2.92
C ASN A 28 -7.87 25.75 -3.86
N LYS A 29 -6.85 26.54 -3.50
CA LYS A 29 -6.34 27.64 -4.35
C LYS A 29 -5.73 27.13 -5.66
N TYR A 30 -5.16 25.93 -5.66
CA TYR A 30 -4.52 25.30 -6.83
C TYR A 30 -5.36 24.21 -7.50
N ASN A 31 -6.66 24.10 -7.19
CA ASN A 31 -7.58 23.10 -7.79
C ASN A 31 -7.15 21.62 -7.58
N VAL A 32 -6.21 21.37 -6.68
CA VAL A 32 -5.62 20.05 -6.41
C VAL A 32 -6.62 19.16 -5.67
N LEU A 33 -7.36 19.69 -4.69
CA LEU A 33 -8.41 18.94 -4.00
C LEU A 33 -9.62 18.61 -4.88
N TYR A 34 -9.94 19.45 -5.88
CA TYR A 34 -11.06 19.17 -6.79
C TYR A 34 -10.70 18.05 -7.78
N LYS A 35 -9.47 18.06 -8.31
CA LYS A 35 -8.93 16.94 -9.10
C LYS A 35 -8.74 15.67 -8.24
N LEU A 36 -8.18 15.76 -7.02
CA LEU A 36 -8.02 14.62 -6.11
C LEU A 36 -9.37 14.06 -5.61
N ARG A 37 -10.41 14.89 -5.45
CA ARG A 37 -11.79 14.45 -5.15
C ARG A 37 -12.45 13.79 -6.35
N GLN A 38 -12.23 14.28 -7.57
CA GLN A 38 -12.69 13.58 -8.78
C GLN A 38 -11.87 12.31 -9.08
N CYS A 39 -10.64 12.20 -8.55
CA CYS A 39 -9.75 11.03 -8.67
C CYS A 39 -9.94 9.95 -7.57
N GLY A 40 -11.06 9.94 -6.84
CA GLY A 40 -11.43 8.78 -6.00
C GLY A 40 -10.68 8.66 -4.66
N ALA A 41 -10.24 9.78 -4.06
CA ALA A 41 -9.74 9.77 -2.67
C ALA A 41 -10.85 9.68 -1.60
N GLN A 42 -12.10 9.40 -2.00
CA GLN A 42 -13.01 8.62 -1.16
C GLN A 42 -12.85 7.17 -1.60
N ALA A 43 -12.40 6.32 -0.68
CA ALA A 43 -12.67 4.90 -0.77
C ALA A 43 -14.20 4.70 -0.79
N GLU A 44 -14.82 4.84 -1.96
CA GLU A 44 -16.13 4.25 -2.22
C GLU A 44 -15.91 2.74 -2.24
N LEU A 45 -16.10 2.15 -1.05
CA LEU A 45 -16.39 0.74 -0.90
C LEU A 45 -17.64 0.42 -1.72
N TYR A 46 -17.45 -0.09 -2.93
CA TYR A 46 -18.41 -1.00 -3.53
C TYR A 46 -18.27 -2.33 -2.80
N LEU A 47 -18.99 -2.46 -1.68
CA LEU A 47 -19.26 -3.75 -1.05
C LEU A 47 -20.31 -4.45 -1.92
N CYS A 48 -19.91 -5.57 -2.53
CA CYS A 48 -20.90 -6.61 -2.85
C CYS A 48 -21.53 -7.04 -1.52
N GLU A 49 -22.85 -7.10 -1.53
CA GLU A 49 -23.77 -7.42 -0.45
C GLU A 49 -23.28 -8.58 0.42
N TYR A 50 -22.96 -8.30 1.68
CA TYR A 50 -23.14 -9.24 2.79
C TYR A 50 -23.36 -8.42 4.08
N GLU A 51 -24.48 -8.70 4.73
CA GLU A 51 -25.04 -8.02 5.90
C GLU A 51 -24.06 -7.97 7.09
N ASP A 52 -23.62 -6.77 7.48
CA ASP A 52 -23.37 -6.33 8.89
C ASP A 52 -22.68 -4.94 8.93
N GLU A 53 -23.45 -3.89 8.61
CA GLU A 53 -22.98 -2.49 8.51
C GLU A 53 -22.49 -1.88 9.85
N LEU A 54 -22.80 -2.49 11.00
CA LEU A 54 -22.49 -1.91 12.31
C LEU A 54 -21.03 -2.16 12.77
N TYR A 55 -20.33 -3.13 12.17
CA TYR A 55 -18.97 -3.50 12.58
C TYR A 55 -17.88 -2.64 11.91
N VAL A 56 -18.11 -2.22 10.67
CA VAL A 56 -17.14 -1.47 9.86
C VAL A 56 -17.04 -0.01 10.31
N VAL A 57 -18.16 0.64 10.64
CA VAL A 57 -18.18 2.04 11.10
C VAL A 57 -17.48 2.23 12.46
N LYS A 58 -17.48 1.18 13.30
CA LYS A 58 -16.77 1.18 14.59
C LYS A 58 -15.26 1.04 14.42
N LEU A 59 -14.81 0.27 13.43
CA LEU A 59 -13.39 0.14 13.06
C LEU A 59 -12.81 1.44 12.48
N TYR A 60 -13.60 2.17 11.68
CA TYR A 60 -13.15 3.42 11.06
C TYR A 60 -13.08 4.61 12.04
N ARG A 61 -13.93 4.67 13.08
CA ARG A 61 -13.83 5.71 14.13
C ARG A 61 -12.64 5.50 15.09
N GLU A 62 -12.18 4.26 15.26
CA GLU A 62 -10.98 3.91 16.05
C GLU A 62 -9.66 4.31 15.36
N LEU A 63 -9.65 4.42 14.03
CA LEU A 63 -8.53 4.85 13.20
C LEU A 63 -8.24 6.37 13.31
N ILE A 64 -9.19 7.15 13.82
CA ILE A 64 -9.09 8.62 13.96
C ILE A 64 -8.23 9.04 15.18
N LYS A 65 -7.84 8.12 16.07
CA LYS A 65 -6.89 8.42 17.18
C LYS A 65 -5.44 8.37 16.69
N PHE A 66 -5.03 9.44 16.02
CA PHE A 66 -3.78 9.68 15.29
C PHE A 66 -2.46 9.57 16.08
N ASP A 67 -2.49 9.17 17.36
CA ASP A 67 -1.31 8.82 18.17
C ASP A 67 -0.93 7.32 18.02
N LYS A 68 -1.85 6.47 17.52
CA LYS A 68 -1.59 5.06 17.14
C LYS A 68 -0.70 4.92 15.89
N LYS A 69 -0.56 5.99 15.08
CA LYS A 69 0.20 5.98 13.81
C LYS A 69 1.69 5.66 14.03
N ILE A 70 2.27 6.02 15.19
CA ILE A 70 3.66 5.69 15.55
C ILE A 70 3.80 4.25 16.06
N ILE A 71 2.87 3.77 16.89
CA ILE A 71 2.87 2.39 17.42
C ILE A 71 2.57 1.37 16.31
N GLU A 72 1.67 1.67 15.38
CA GLU A 72 1.47 0.84 14.19
C GLU A 72 2.70 0.87 13.29
N ARG A 73 3.29 2.04 13.01
CA ARG A 73 4.55 2.12 12.24
C ARG A 73 5.66 1.27 12.87
N LEU A 74 5.80 1.28 14.19
CA LEU A 74 6.75 0.42 14.91
C LEU A 74 6.40 -1.08 14.76
N LYS A 75 5.13 -1.46 14.85
CA LYS A 75 4.70 -2.85 14.61
C LYS A 75 4.99 -3.31 13.18
N TRP A 76 4.76 -2.47 12.17
CA TRP A 76 5.09 -2.79 10.77
C TRP A 76 6.60 -2.94 10.55
N ILE A 77 7.41 -2.09 11.20
CA ILE A 77 8.87 -2.22 11.16
C ILE A 77 9.31 -3.54 11.81
N CYS A 78 8.76 -3.90 12.97
CA CYS A 78 9.04 -5.20 13.60
C CYS A 78 8.60 -6.38 12.71
N SER A 79 7.44 -6.28 12.03
CA SER A 79 7.00 -7.33 11.09
C SER A 79 7.87 -7.41 9.83
N LEU A 80 8.47 -6.30 9.39
CA LEU A 80 9.48 -6.32 8.33
C LEU A 80 10.75 -7.02 8.80
N ASP A 81 11.25 -6.71 10.00
CA ASP A 81 12.43 -7.38 10.57
C ASP A 81 12.19 -8.90 10.76
N GLU A 82 11.00 -9.29 11.23
CA GLU A 82 10.58 -10.69 11.33
C GLU A 82 10.53 -11.37 9.96
N ASN A 83 10.01 -10.67 8.94
CA ASN A 83 9.99 -11.17 7.57
C ASN A 83 11.41 -11.29 6.97
N GLU A 84 12.32 -10.36 7.28
CA GLU A 84 13.73 -10.47 6.88
C GLU A 84 14.41 -11.68 7.51
N LEU A 85 14.17 -11.91 8.81
CA LEU A 85 14.66 -13.10 9.49
C LEU A 85 14.10 -14.38 8.87
N LEU A 86 12.80 -14.42 8.60
CA LEU A 86 12.16 -15.55 7.93
C LEU A 86 12.77 -15.81 6.55
N PHE A 87 12.97 -14.76 5.76
CA PHE A 87 13.56 -14.87 4.42
C PHE A 87 14.99 -15.43 4.49
N ALA A 88 15.80 -14.95 5.44
CA ALA A 88 17.15 -15.44 5.67
C ALA A 88 17.14 -16.93 6.06
N GLN A 89 16.30 -17.31 7.02
CA GLN A 89 16.17 -18.70 7.49
C GLN A 89 15.71 -19.64 6.37
N LEU A 90 14.71 -19.25 5.59
CA LEU A 90 14.22 -20.05 4.47
C LEU A 90 15.29 -20.20 3.37
N THR A 91 16.01 -19.13 3.04
CA THR A 91 17.09 -19.15 2.05
C THR A 91 18.22 -20.08 2.48
N GLU A 92 18.66 -19.97 3.73
CA GLU A 92 19.69 -20.84 4.30
C GLU A 92 19.27 -22.32 4.24
N ASN A 93 18.05 -22.63 4.68
CA ASN A 93 17.54 -24.01 4.70
C ASN A 93 17.33 -24.59 3.29
N THR A 94 17.02 -23.76 2.28
CA THR A 94 16.86 -24.21 0.88
C THR A 94 18.13 -24.90 0.36
N THR A 95 19.31 -24.47 0.82
CA THR A 95 20.60 -25.08 0.42
C THR A 95 20.95 -26.36 1.20
N ARG A 96 20.26 -26.64 2.31
CA ARG A 96 20.59 -27.72 3.25
C ARG A 96 19.67 -28.92 3.13
N VAL A 97 18.46 -28.72 2.62
CA VAL A 97 17.47 -29.79 2.52
C VAL A 97 17.72 -30.65 1.28
N SER A 98 17.60 -31.97 1.45
CA SER A 98 17.67 -32.94 0.34
C SER A 98 16.29 -33.32 -0.20
N HIS A 99 15.23 -33.07 0.56
CA HIS A 99 13.84 -33.36 0.23
C HIS A 99 12.98 -32.11 0.47
N ASN A 100 11.86 -31.99 -0.23
CA ASN A 100 10.90 -30.89 -0.08
C ASN A 100 11.48 -29.48 -0.32
N ALA A 101 12.61 -29.34 -1.04
CA ALA A 101 13.20 -28.05 -1.38
C ALA A 101 12.20 -27.11 -2.06
N TYR A 102 11.32 -27.65 -2.91
CA TYR A 102 10.26 -26.89 -3.56
C TYR A 102 9.28 -26.25 -2.58
N ASN A 103 8.96 -26.90 -1.45
CA ASN A 103 8.08 -26.30 -0.45
C ASN A 103 8.72 -25.05 0.17
N LEU A 104 10.04 -25.06 0.37
CA LEU A 104 10.77 -23.87 0.84
C LEU A 104 10.78 -22.75 -0.21
N GLU A 105 10.91 -23.08 -1.50
CA GLU A 105 10.77 -22.08 -2.57
C GLU A 105 9.39 -21.44 -2.61
N VAL A 106 8.32 -22.22 -2.37
CA VAL A 106 6.94 -21.70 -2.28
C VAL A 106 6.78 -20.81 -1.06
N LEU A 107 7.32 -21.21 0.11
CA LEU A 107 7.30 -20.40 1.32
C LEU A 107 8.10 -19.08 1.13
N LEU A 108 9.25 -19.13 0.45
CA LEU A 108 10.02 -17.93 0.08
C LEU A 108 9.22 -16.99 -0.82
N ALA A 109 8.49 -17.53 -1.80
CA ALA A 109 7.64 -16.73 -2.67
C ALA A 109 6.51 -16.04 -1.88
N LEU A 110 5.88 -16.74 -0.92
CA LEU A 110 4.88 -16.15 -0.03
C LEU A 110 5.47 -15.08 0.88
N ALA A 111 6.60 -15.35 1.53
CA ALA A 111 7.30 -14.38 2.36
C ALA A 111 7.68 -13.11 1.57
N SER A 112 8.08 -13.27 0.30
CA SER A 112 8.37 -12.15 -0.61
C SER A 112 7.13 -11.31 -0.96
N LEU A 113 5.98 -11.95 -1.20
CA LEU A 113 4.71 -11.25 -1.42
C LEU A 113 4.27 -10.47 -0.18
N GLU A 114 4.39 -11.06 1.01
CA GLU A 114 4.10 -10.39 2.28
C GLU A 114 5.02 -9.20 2.50
N ARG A 115 6.33 -9.37 2.26
CA ARG A 115 7.31 -8.28 2.32
C ARG A 115 6.91 -7.12 1.43
N TYR A 116 6.61 -7.41 0.16
CA TYR A 116 6.17 -6.41 -0.80
C TYR A 116 4.91 -5.68 -0.32
N THR A 117 3.97 -6.41 0.27
CA THR A 117 2.74 -5.82 0.86
C THR A 117 3.08 -4.83 1.97
N MET A 118 3.90 -5.24 2.93
CA MET A 118 4.33 -4.41 4.07
C MET A 118 5.11 -3.18 3.60
N GLU A 119 6.09 -3.37 2.71
CA GLU A 119 6.86 -2.27 2.14
C GLU A 119 5.99 -1.29 1.35
N THR A 120 4.98 -1.78 0.63
CA THR A 120 4.04 -0.93 -0.12
C THR A 120 3.27 -0.02 0.84
N VAL A 121 2.64 -0.58 1.87
CA VAL A 121 1.89 0.21 2.87
C VAL A 121 2.82 1.20 3.58
N TYR A 122 4.02 0.76 3.96
CA TYR A 122 5.01 1.63 4.61
C TYR A 122 5.43 2.80 3.71
N ASN A 123 5.73 2.55 2.44
CA ASN A 123 6.14 3.59 1.50
C ASN A 123 4.98 4.54 1.18
N LEU A 124 3.74 4.06 1.08
CA LEU A 124 2.54 4.90 0.93
C LEU A 124 2.36 5.84 2.13
N ALA A 125 2.54 5.36 3.35
CA ALA A 125 2.47 6.20 4.55
C ALA A 125 3.57 7.26 4.60
N ARG A 126 4.75 6.97 4.03
CA ARG A 126 5.85 7.94 3.91
C ARG A 126 5.56 8.98 2.83
N ILE A 127 5.01 8.56 1.70
CA ILE A 127 4.54 9.46 0.63
C ILE A 127 3.53 10.46 1.19
N GLU A 128 2.54 10.00 1.96
CA GLU A 128 1.54 10.88 2.58
C GLU A 128 2.21 11.93 3.47
N GLY A 129 3.13 11.51 4.35
CA GLY A 129 3.87 12.46 5.21
C GLY A 129 4.76 13.43 4.43
N LYS A 130 5.27 13.03 3.25
CA LYS A 130 6.03 13.93 2.35
C LYS A 130 5.12 14.98 1.73
N PHE A 131 3.90 14.63 1.36
CA PHE A 131 2.92 15.58 0.84
C PHE A 131 2.47 16.60 1.89
N GLU A 132 2.19 16.16 3.11
CA GLU A 132 1.88 17.06 4.22
C GLU A 132 3.01 18.07 4.44
N ALA A 133 4.25 17.59 4.55
CA ALA A 133 5.43 18.45 4.72
C ALA A 133 5.69 19.37 3.51
N ALA A 134 5.44 18.90 2.28
CA ALA A 134 5.60 19.72 1.08
C ALA A 134 4.58 20.86 1.06
N SER A 135 3.32 20.57 1.42
CA SER A 135 2.27 21.57 1.51
C SER A 135 2.57 22.63 2.57
N GLU A 136 3.18 22.26 3.69
CA GLU A 136 3.60 23.20 4.74
C GLU A 136 4.76 24.09 4.27
N ALA A 137 5.73 23.52 3.55
CA ALA A 137 6.90 24.23 3.06
C ALA A 137 6.60 25.13 1.85
N ALA A 138 5.58 24.83 1.05
CA ALA A 138 5.36 25.43 -0.28
C ALA A 138 5.37 26.97 -0.33
N SER A 139 4.91 27.65 0.74
CA SER A 139 4.86 29.11 0.76
C SER A 139 6.14 29.77 1.30
N SER A 140 6.89 29.08 2.15
CA SER A 140 8.08 29.63 2.83
C SER A 140 9.40 29.17 2.22
N ASP A 141 9.40 27.96 1.65
CA ASP A 141 10.58 27.26 1.15
C ASP A 141 10.17 26.38 -0.05
N PRO A 142 10.04 26.96 -1.25
CA PRO A 142 9.61 26.23 -2.42
C PRO A 142 10.58 25.11 -2.84
N GLU A 143 11.89 25.28 -2.59
CA GLU A 143 12.91 24.29 -2.91
C GLU A 143 12.71 23.03 -2.06
N LYS A 144 12.52 23.21 -0.76
CA LYS A 144 12.21 22.09 0.14
C LYS A 144 10.91 21.39 -0.23
N ALA A 145 9.87 22.15 -0.60
CA ALA A 145 8.62 21.56 -1.05
C ALA A 145 8.82 20.70 -2.31
N MET A 146 9.62 21.19 -3.27
CA MET A 146 10.00 20.43 -4.46
C MET A 146 10.73 19.13 -4.10
N ASP A 147 11.77 19.19 -3.25
CA ASP A 147 12.52 18.00 -2.83
C ASP A 147 11.64 16.93 -2.20
N LEU A 148 10.65 17.34 -1.39
CA LEU A 148 9.70 16.44 -0.75
C LEU A 148 8.77 15.75 -1.78
N LEU A 149 8.36 16.46 -2.83
CA LEU A 149 7.58 15.88 -3.93
C LEU A 149 8.42 14.89 -4.75
N LEU A 150 9.68 15.24 -5.06
CA LEU A 150 10.63 14.35 -5.73
C LEU A 150 10.88 13.07 -4.93
N ASP A 151 11.03 13.19 -3.61
CA ASP A 151 11.15 12.05 -2.72
C ASP A 151 9.91 11.15 -2.74
N ALA A 152 8.70 11.74 -2.74
CA ALA A 152 7.46 10.99 -2.85
C ALA A 152 7.37 10.25 -4.20
N HIS A 153 7.77 10.91 -5.29
CA HIS A 153 7.85 10.28 -6.61
C HIS A 153 8.81 9.09 -6.62
N LYS A 154 10.03 9.23 -6.09
CA LYS A 154 11.01 8.12 -5.96
C LYS A 154 10.47 6.93 -5.16
N LEU A 155 9.70 7.19 -4.11
CA LEU A 155 9.05 6.13 -3.32
C LEU A 155 7.98 5.39 -4.14
N SER A 156 7.21 6.09 -4.96
CA SER A 156 6.24 5.47 -5.87
C SER A 156 6.92 4.54 -6.88
N GLU A 157 8.04 4.96 -7.46
CA GLU A 157 8.83 4.14 -8.38
C GLU A 157 9.42 2.92 -7.69
N LYS A 158 9.86 3.08 -6.45
CA LYS A 158 10.35 1.95 -5.64
C LYS A 158 9.26 0.90 -5.46
N ILE A 159 8.01 1.31 -5.17
CA ILE A 159 6.90 0.36 -5.05
C ILE A 159 6.69 -0.40 -6.37
N LEU A 160 6.66 0.29 -7.51
CA LEU A 160 6.43 -0.34 -8.81
C LEU A 160 7.55 -1.32 -9.19
N ARG A 161 8.81 -0.92 -8.99
CA ARG A 161 9.98 -1.79 -9.22
C ARG A 161 9.99 -3.01 -8.31
N ASN A 162 9.67 -2.84 -7.02
CA ASN A 162 9.60 -3.96 -6.07
C ASN A 162 8.48 -4.94 -6.45
N LYS A 163 7.35 -4.44 -7.00
CA LYS A 163 6.28 -5.28 -7.55
C LYS A 163 6.79 -6.19 -8.65
N GLU A 164 7.52 -5.65 -9.62
CA GLU A 164 8.05 -6.40 -10.76
C GLU A 164 9.02 -7.49 -10.33
N ILE A 165 9.95 -7.16 -9.44
CA ILE A 165 10.94 -8.12 -8.90
C ILE A 165 10.22 -9.24 -8.14
N MET A 166 9.35 -8.87 -7.19
CA MET A 166 8.59 -9.84 -6.41
C MET A 166 7.74 -10.73 -7.32
N TRP A 167 7.02 -10.14 -8.27
CA TRP A 167 6.09 -10.87 -9.14
C TRP A 167 6.79 -11.84 -10.08
N SER A 168 7.94 -11.46 -10.63
CA SER A 168 8.77 -12.33 -11.45
C SER A 168 9.22 -13.57 -10.67
N CYS A 169 9.76 -13.38 -9.46
CA CYS A 169 10.17 -14.47 -8.59
C CYS A 169 9.00 -15.34 -8.16
N PHE A 170 7.85 -14.74 -7.83
CA PHE A 170 6.64 -15.45 -7.44
C PHE A 170 6.16 -16.40 -8.55
N ASN A 171 6.03 -15.89 -9.78
CA ASN A 171 5.65 -16.72 -10.92
C ASN A 171 6.66 -17.83 -11.20
N ALA A 172 7.95 -17.54 -11.12
CA ALA A 172 9.01 -18.52 -11.36
C ALA A 172 8.94 -19.71 -10.39
N SER A 173 8.56 -19.50 -9.13
CA SER A 173 8.37 -20.59 -8.15
C SER A 173 7.06 -21.34 -8.38
N TRP A 174 5.94 -20.64 -8.50
CA TRP A 174 4.63 -21.28 -8.52
C TRP A 174 4.33 -22.01 -9.83
N TYR A 175 4.74 -21.46 -10.98
CA TYR A 175 4.50 -22.08 -12.29
C TYR A 175 5.35 -23.33 -12.57
N LYS A 176 6.22 -23.74 -11.63
CA LYS A 176 6.86 -25.07 -11.66
C LYS A 176 5.85 -26.20 -11.48
N SER A 177 4.86 -26.03 -10.61
CA SER A 177 3.89 -27.08 -10.25
C SER A 177 2.43 -26.71 -10.52
N ARG A 178 2.10 -25.42 -10.65
CA ARG A 178 0.74 -24.93 -10.88
C ARG A 178 0.67 -24.17 -12.19
N LEU A 179 0.25 -24.81 -13.27
CA LEU A 179 0.05 -24.09 -14.54
C LEU A 179 -1.13 -23.12 -14.43
N PRO A 180 -1.09 -21.99 -15.17
CA PRO A 180 -2.26 -21.21 -15.49
C PRO A 180 -3.44 -22.07 -15.94
N LYS A 181 -4.64 -21.67 -15.53
CA LYS A 181 -5.89 -22.34 -15.90
C LYS A 181 -6.00 -22.44 -17.41
N ASN A 182 -6.46 -23.60 -17.88
CA ASN A 182 -6.62 -23.92 -19.30
C ASN A 182 -5.32 -23.86 -20.13
N GLN A 183 -4.14 -23.90 -19.50
CA GLN A 183 -2.89 -23.98 -20.23
C GLN A 183 -2.61 -25.42 -20.67
N SER A 184 -2.44 -25.63 -21.97
CA SER A 184 -1.97 -26.90 -22.53
C SER A 184 -0.47 -27.08 -22.32
N LYS A 185 -0.03 -28.31 -22.03
CA LYS A 185 1.40 -28.65 -21.87
C LYS A 185 1.69 -30.03 -22.43
N ASN A 186 2.73 -30.14 -23.25
CA ASN A 186 3.16 -31.40 -23.87
C ASN A 186 2.04 -32.14 -24.63
N GLY A 187 1.16 -31.39 -25.31
CA GLY A 187 0.02 -31.96 -26.04
C GLY A 187 -1.16 -32.39 -25.16
N ILE A 188 -1.10 -32.18 -23.84
CA ILE A 188 -2.22 -32.41 -22.93
C ILE A 188 -2.97 -31.10 -22.75
N GLU A 189 -4.27 -31.13 -23.03
CA GLU A 189 -5.20 -30.04 -22.72
C GLU A 189 -5.72 -30.18 -21.30
N TYR A 190 -5.63 -29.10 -20.53
CA TYR A 190 -6.18 -29.02 -19.18
C TYR A 190 -7.44 -28.16 -19.20
N LEU A 191 -8.49 -28.60 -18.51
CA LEU A 191 -9.75 -27.87 -18.42
C LEU A 191 -10.01 -27.46 -16.96
N TYR A 192 -10.25 -26.17 -16.77
CA TYR A 192 -10.78 -25.56 -15.56
C TYR A 192 -12.11 -24.91 -15.90
N VAL A 193 -13.17 -25.36 -15.22
CA VAL A 193 -14.52 -24.82 -15.31
C VAL A 193 -14.86 -24.19 -13.97
N LEU A 194 -15.46 -23.00 -14.02
CA LEU A 194 -15.95 -22.30 -12.83
C LEU A 194 -17.09 -23.08 -12.20
N ASP A 195 -17.09 -23.15 -10.86
CA ASP A 195 -18.26 -23.57 -10.09
C ASP A 195 -19.38 -22.55 -10.32
N ASP A 196 -20.57 -23.01 -10.71
CA ASP A 196 -21.73 -22.17 -11.01
C ASP A 196 -22.42 -21.63 -9.73
N VAL A 197 -22.06 -22.18 -8.56
CA VAL A 197 -22.58 -21.75 -7.26
C VAL A 197 -21.64 -20.74 -6.57
N LYS A 198 -20.33 -20.79 -6.87
CA LYS A 198 -19.31 -19.97 -6.17
C LYS A 198 -18.58 -19.04 -7.13
N ASP A 199 -19.04 -17.80 -7.17
CA ASP A 199 -18.37 -16.74 -7.94
C ASP A 199 -17.25 -16.08 -7.13
N HIS A 200 -16.06 -16.68 -7.17
CA HIS A 200 -14.86 -16.06 -6.60
C HIS A 200 -14.14 -15.22 -7.65
N PHE A 201 -13.84 -13.95 -7.35
CA PHE A 201 -13.14 -13.05 -8.27
C PHE A 201 -11.77 -13.61 -8.74
N ALA A 202 -11.08 -14.34 -7.84
CA ALA A 202 -9.82 -15.01 -8.14
C ALA A 202 -10.00 -16.06 -9.25
N ASP A 203 -11.20 -16.62 -9.35
CA ASP A 203 -11.49 -17.66 -10.32
C ASP A 203 -11.62 -17.15 -11.75
N ARG A 204 -11.94 -15.86 -11.90
CA ARG A 204 -12.00 -15.14 -13.18
C ARG A 204 -10.62 -14.76 -13.74
N ARG A 205 -9.54 -14.98 -12.99
CA ARG A 205 -8.15 -14.77 -13.44
C ARG A 205 -7.50 -16.10 -13.79
N LYS A 206 -6.77 -16.13 -14.92
CA LYS A 206 -6.18 -17.35 -15.48
C LYS A 206 -5.04 -17.88 -14.62
N GLY A 207 -4.17 -17.01 -14.14
CA GLY A 207 -2.99 -17.37 -13.37
C GLY A 207 -3.12 -16.94 -11.91
N LEU A 208 -2.00 -16.49 -11.37
CA LEU A 208 -1.88 -16.05 -9.99
C LEU A 208 -2.23 -14.57 -9.80
N GLU A 209 -2.59 -13.85 -10.87
CA GLU A 209 -2.73 -12.39 -10.88
C GLU A 209 -3.79 -11.88 -9.90
N TYR A 210 -4.65 -12.75 -9.37
CA TYR A 210 -5.58 -12.41 -8.30
C TYR A 210 -4.87 -11.96 -7.01
N MET A 211 -3.65 -12.43 -6.79
CA MET A 211 -2.79 -11.98 -5.68
C MET A 211 -2.37 -10.52 -5.84
N LEU A 212 -2.34 -9.99 -7.08
CA LEU A 212 -2.01 -8.59 -7.35
C LEU A 212 -3.22 -7.65 -7.32
N ALA A 213 -4.45 -8.19 -7.30
CA ALA A 213 -5.67 -7.39 -7.40
C ALA A 213 -5.78 -6.27 -6.34
N PRO A 214 -5.32 -6.42 -5.07
CA PRO A 214 -5.28 -5.31 -4.13
C PRO A 214 -4.39 -4.15 -4.59
N PHE A 215 -3.21 -4.43 -5.15
CA PHE A 215 -2.25 -3.41 -5.59
C PHE A 215 -2.66 -2.75 -6.90
N GLU A 216 -3.27 -3.50 -7.82
CA GLU A 216 -3.83 -2.95 -9.05
C GLU A 216 -4.91 -1.91 -8.75
N ARG A 217 -5.79 -2.19 -7.76
CA ARG A 217 -6.83 -1.25 -7.33
C ARG A 217 -6.29 0.02 -6.71
N MET A 218 -5.05 0.02 -6.19
CA MET A 218 -4.40 1.23 -5.69
C MET A 218 -3.94 2.16 -6.80
N LYS A 219 -3.88 1.70 -8.06
CA LYS A 219 -3.57 2.53 -9.23
C LYS A 219 -2.28 3.36 -9.08
N ILE A 220 -1.27 2.79 -8.44
CA ILE A 220 -0.01 3.48 -8.09
C ILE A 220 0.71 4.02 -9.33
N GLU A 221 0.62 3.30 -10.46
CA GLU A 221 1.21 3.74 -11.72
C GLU A 221 0.53 4.98 -12.29
N GLU A 222 -0.80 5.01 -12.30
CA GLU A 222 -1.59 6.18 -12.70
C GLU A 222 -1.31 7.37 -11.77
N TRP A 223 -1.27 7.11 -10.46
CA TRP A 223 -1.00 8.13 -9.45
C TRP A 223 0.43 8.69 -9.56
N LYS A 224 1.43 7.87 -9.91
CA LYS A 224 2.79 8.35 -10.18
C LYS A 224 2.81 9.36 -11.32
N VAL A 225 2.14 9.06 -12.44
CA VAL A 225 2.07 9.97 -13.60
C VAL A 225 1.41 11.30 -13.20
N GLN A 226 0.34 11.25 -12.41
CA GLN A 226 -0.29 12.47 -11.89
C GLN A 226 0.63 13.28 -10.97
N LEU A 227 1.44 12.60 -10.14
CA LEU A 227 2.43 13.28 -9.31
C LEU A 227 3.53 13.95 -10.14
N GLU A 228 3.99 13.31 -11.21
CA GLU A 228 4.93 13.89 -12.16
C GLU A 228 4.37 15.17 -12.81
N GLU A 229 3.10 15.17 -13.21
CA GLU A 229 2.42 16.37 -13.71
C GLU A 229 2.44 17.51 -12.67
N VAL A 230 2.08 17.20 -11.41
CA VAL A 230 2.09 18.18 -10.32
C VAL A 230 3.49 18.73 -10.05
N ILE A 231 4.51 17.88 -10.06
CA ILE A 231 5.92 18.29 -9.90
C ILE A 231 6.32 19.26 -11.01
N ASN A 232 6.00 18.93 -12.26
CA ASN A 232 6.34 19.75 -13.42
C ASN A 232 5.60 21.09 -13.42
N GLU A 233 4.32 21.11 -13.02
CA GLU A 233 3.57 22.35 -12.84
C GLU A 233 4.15 23.22 -11.72
N TYR A 234 4.49 22.62 -10.58
CA TYR A 234 5.10 23.31 -9.46
C TYR A 234 6.48 23.87 -9.83
N ALA A 235 7.29 23.11 -10.56
CA ALA A 235 8.60 23.53 -11.06
C ALA A 235 8.48 24.80 -11.91
N LYS A 236 7.51 24.81 -12.82
CA LYS A 236 7.24 25.94 -13.71
C LYS A 236 6.82 27.21 -12.96
N ILE A 237 6.02 27.09 -11.90
CA ILE A 237 5.56 28.24 -11.11
C ILE A 237 6.73 28.89 -10.36
N HIS A 238 7.72 28.09 -9.98
CA HIS A 238 8.85 28.51 -9.14
C HIS A 238 10.18 28.62 -9.91
N ASP A 239 10.15 28.62 -11.24
CA ASP A 239 11.33 28.69 -12.13
C ASP A 239 12.41 27.62 -11.81
N MET A 240 11.97 26.41 -11.45
CA MET A 240 12.82 25.25 -11.14
C MET A 240 12.91 24.27 -12.31
N PRO A 241 13.94 23.39 -12.33
CA PRO A 241 14.00 22.30 -13.30
C PRO A 241 12.82 21.33 -13.14
N PRO A 242 12.20 20.87 -14.25
CA PRO A 242 11.20 19.81 -14.22
C PRO A 242 11.82 18.45 -13.89
N LEU A 243 10.97 17.45 -13.67
CA LEU A 243 11.35 16.04 -13.47
C LEU A 243 12.07 15.45 -14.69
#